data_AF-A0A7X8K565-F1
#
_entry.id   AF-A0A7X8K565-F1
#
_cell.length_a   1.000
_cell.length_b   1.000
_cell.length_c   1.000
_cell.angle_alpha   90.00
_cell.angle_beta   90.00
_cell.angle_gamma   90.00
#
_symmetry.space_group_name_H-M   'P 1'
#
loop_
_entity.id
_entity.type
_entity.pdbx_description
1 polymer ?
#
loop_
_entity_poly.entity_id
_entity_poly.type
_entity_poly.pdbx_seq_one_letter_code
_entity_poly.pdbx_strand_id
1 'polypeptide(L)'
;VGLTKVASRYVVATAGLILFFLGLLPKFAALATIIPKPVLGAAMVIMFSMVATAGIEILQKVDFSKNGNLLIAACSIGVGVGISVVPDLFSQTPGVIQILFGESGIVLGSATAVLLNIFFNYGKEEEPAKQEPASETV
;
A
#
# COMPACT_ATOMS: atom_id res chain seq x y z
N VAL A 1 4.32 -13.44 12.59
CA VAL A 1 4.65 -14.56 13.50
C VAL A 1 3.54 -15.60 13.66
N GLY A 2 2.34 -15.37 13.10
CA GLY A 2 1.14 -16.16 13.44
C GLY A 2 1.18 -17.65 13.09
N LEU A 3 1.83 -18.06 11.99
CA LEU A 3 1.86 -19.47 11.57
C LEU A 3 3.12 -20.21 12.03
N THR A 4 4.31 -19.64 11.81
CA THR A 4 5.59 -20.31 12.12
C THR A 4 6.14 -19.98 13.51
N LYS A 5 5.58 -18.98 14.23
CA LYS A 5 6.05 -18.49 15.55
C LYS A 5 7.54 -18.10 15.65
N VAL A 6 8.24 -17.97 14.52
CA VAL A 6 9.65 -17.56 14.50
C VAL A 6 9.76 -16.09 14.09
N ALA A 7 10.36 -15.28 14.96
CA ALA A 7 10.63 -13.85 14.76
C ALA A 7 12.15 -13.54 14.79
N SER A 8 12.97 -14.45 14.28
CA SER A 8 14.43 -14.32 14.35
C SER A 8 14.98 -13.50 13.18
N ARG A 9 15.79 -12.47 13.47
CA ARG A 9 16.52 -11.67 12.46
C ARG A 9 17.42 -12.53 11.57
N TYR A 10 17.93 -13.65 12.10
CA TYR A 10 18.78 -14.56 11.35
C TYR A 10 18.01 -15.24 10.22
N VAL A 11 16.71 -15.51 10.38
CA VAL A 11 15.87 -16.12 9.33
C VAL A 11 15.69 -15.16 8.16
N VAL A 12 15.49 -13.87 8.45
CA VAL A 12 15.38 -12.85 7.40
C VAL A 12 16.72 -12.66 6.69
N ALA A 13 17.82 -12.63 7.44
CA ALA A 13 19.17 -12.51 6.87
C ALA A 13 19.55 -13.71 5.99
N THR A 14 19.27 -14.95 6.44
CA THR A 14 19.55 -16.15 5.64
C THR A 14 18.62 -16.26 4.43
N ALA A 15 17.34 -15.90 4.56
CA ALA A 15 16.42 -15.83 3.41
C ALA A 15 16.88 -14.81 2.37
N GLY A 16 17.30 -13.62 2.80
CA GLY A 16 17.88 -12.60 1.91
C GLY A 16 19.14 -13.08 1.21
N LEU A 17 20.03 -13.78 1.93
CA LEU A 17 21.24 -14.38 1.35
C LEU A 17 20.90 -15.48 0.32
N ILE A 18 19.91 -16.33 0.61
CA ILE A 18 19.42 -17.34 -0.34
C ILE A 18 18.86 -16.66 -1.60
N LEU A 19 18.03 -15.63 -1.45
CA LEU A 19 17.49 -14.87 -2.59
C LEU A 19 18.58 -14.18 -3.41
N PHE A 20 19.62 -13.65 -2.76
CA PHE A 20 20.77 -13.06 -3.43
C PHE A 20 21.50 -14.08 -4.31
N PHE A 21 21.84 -15.25 -3.77
CA PHE A 21 22.48 -16.31 -4.57
C PHE A 21 21.56 -16.84 -5.67
N LEU A 22 20.26 -16.99 -5.40
CA LEU A 22 19.29 -17.47 -6.38
C LEU A 22 19.13 -16.50 -7.55
N GLY A 23 19.18 -15.18 -7.28
CA GLY A 23 19.13 -14.14 -8.30
C GLY A 23 20.38 -14.08 -9.19
N LEU A 24 21.55 -14.48 -8.67
CA LEU A 24 22.81 -14.53 -9.44
C LEU A 24 22.92 -15.76 -10.36
N LEU A 25 22.11 -16.79 -10.14
CA LEU A 25 22.17 -18.03 -10.92
C LEU A 25 21.30 -17.93 -12.19
N PRO A 26 21.90 -17.89 -13.40
CA PRO A 26 21.16 -17.71 -14.66
C PRO A 26 20.17 -18.85 -14.97
N LYS A 27 20.39 -20.05 -14.40
CA LYS A 27 19.48 -21.19 -14.52
C LYS A 27 18.11 -20.94 -13.87
N PHE A 28 18.10 -20.28 -12.70
CA PHE A 28 16.85 -19.93 -12.01
C PHE A 28 16.12 -18.78 -12.74
N ALA A 29 16.87 -17.82 -13.28
CA ALA A 29 16.31 -16.79 -14.14
C ALA A 29 15.63 -17.39 -15.39
N ALA A 30 16.26 -18.37 -16.04
CA ALA A 30 15.66 -19.06 -17.19
C ALA A 30 14.34 -19.76 -16.82
N LEU A 31 14.28 -20.44 -15.66
CA LEU A 31 13.03 -21.04 -15.17
C LEU A 31 11.92 -20.00 -14.95
N ALA A 32 12.25 -18.84 -14.39
CA ALA A 32 11.29 -17.77 -14.20
C ALA A 32 10.70 -17.25 -15.52
N THR A 33 11.49 -17.21 -16.60
CA THR A 33 11.01 -16.77 -17.93
C THR A 33 10.07 -17.76 -18.63
N ILE A 34 10.10 -19.04 -18.23
CA ILE A 34 9.21 -20.07 -18.79
C ILE A 34 7.79 -19.96 -18.21
N ILE A 35 7.62 -19.28 -17.08
CA ILE A 35 6.33 -19.13 -16.41
C ILE A 35 5.34 -18.40 -17.34
N PRO A 36 4.18 -19.00 -17.67
CA PRO A 36 3.20 -18.37 -18.53
C PRO A 36 2.65 -17.07 -17.95
N LYS A 37 2.47 -16.06 -18.79
CA LYS A 37 1.86 -14.76 -18.41
C LYS A 37 0.54 -14.89 -17.62
N PRO A 38 -0.38 -15.82 -17.97
CA PRO A 38 -1.62 -15.99 -17.20
C PRO A 38 -1.40 -16.37 -15.72
N VAL A 39 -0.35 -17.15 -15.41
CA VAL A 39 -0.04 -17.58 -14.04
C VAL A 39 0.54 -16.42 -13.23
N LEU A 40 1.46 -15.67 -13.82
CA LEU A 40 2.02 -14.45 -13.22
C LEU A 40 0.92 -13.42 -12.95
N GLY A 41 -0.04 -13.28 -13.86
CA GLY A 41 -1.22 -12.43 -13.68
C GLY A 41 -2.03 -12.83 -12.44
N ALA A 42 -2.39 -14.11 -12.30
CA ALA A 42 -3.14 -14.59 -11.15
C ALA A 42 -2.39 -14.39 -9.82
N ALA A 43 -1.08 -14.66 -9.80
CA ALA A 43 -0.24 -14.42 -8.63
C ALA A 43 -0.21 -12.94 -8.23
N MET A 44 -0.05 -12.03 -9.21
CA MET A 44 -0.08 -10.59 -8.97
C MET A 44 -1.44 -10.13 -8.42
N VAL A 45 -2.55 -10.61 -8.98
CA VAL A 45 -3.90 -10.27 -8.49
C VAL A 45 -4.05 -10.64 -7.01
N ILE A 46 -3.65 -11.86 -6.61
CA ILE A 46 -3.73 -12.29 -5.21
C ILE A 46 -2.88 -11.39 -4.30
N MET A 47 -1.66 -11.05 -4.72
CA MET A 47 -0.78 -10.17 -3.95
C MET A 47 -1.35 -8.75 -3.83
N PHE A 48 -1.83 -8.16 -4.92
CA PHE A 48 -2.45 -6.83 -4.90
C PHE A 48 -3.75 -6.81 -4.10
N SER A 49 -4.57 -7.87 -4.16
CA SER A 49 -5.76 -8.00 -3.31
C SER A 49 -5.40 -8.04 -1.83
N MET A 50 -4.37 -8.81 -1.44
CA MET A 50 -3.90 -8.86 -0.05
C MET A 50 -3.38 -7.50 0.44
N VAL A 51 -2.65 -6.77 -0.41
CA VAL A 51 -2.20 -5.40 -0.10
C VAL A 51 -3.40 -4.45 0.07
N ALA A 52 -4.42 -4.56 -0.79
CA ALA A 52 -5.64 -3.75 -0.66
C ALA A 52 -6.38 -4.05 0.65
N THR A 53 -6.54 -5.32 1.02
CA THR A 53 -7.15 -5.72 2.29
C THR A 53 -6.36 -5.19 3.49
N ALA A 54 -5.03 -5.32 3.48
CA ALA A 54 -4.18 -4.76 4.53
C ALA A 54 -4.34 -3.23 4.66
N GLY A 55 -4.52 -2.52 3.54
CA GLY A 55 -4.85 -1.10 3.53
C GLY A 55 -6.19 -0.81 4.24
N ILE A 56 -7.23 -1.59 3.94
CA ILE A 56 -8.55 -1.45 4.58
C ILE A 56 -8.45 -1.73 6.09
N GLU A 57 -7.72 -2.76 6.51
CA GLU A 57 -7.50 -3.08 7.93
C GLU A 57 -6.79 -1.94 8.69
N ILE A 58 -5.88 -1.22 8.03
CA ILE A 58 -5.24 -0.03 8.61
C ILE A 58 -6.28 1.08 8.79
N LEU A 59 -7.12 1.34 7.77
CA LEU A 59 -8.18 2.35 7.83
C LEU A 59 -9.23 2.03 8.90
N GLN A 60 -9.56 0.75 9.11
CA GLN A 60 -10.50 0.32 10.16
C GLN A 60 -10.08 0.71 11.59
N LYS A 61 -8.81 1.03 11.81
CA LYS A 61 -8.31 1.50 13.11
C LYS A 61 -8.57 2.98 13.37
N VAL A 62 -9.05 3.72 12.36
CA VAL A 62 -9.31 5.17 12.43
C VAL A 62 -10.77 5.41 12.83
N ASP A 63 -11.00 6.39 13.70
CA ASP A 63 -12.36 6.84 14.04
C ASP A 63 -12.94 7.74 12.94
N PHE A 64 -13.81 7.15 12.11
CA PHE A 64 -14.52 7.86 11.04
C PHE A 64 -15.71 8.69 11.52
N SER A 65 -16.08 8.64 12.81
CA SER A 65 -17.09 9.54 13.38
C SER A 65 -16.60 11.00 13.37
N LYS A 66 -15.28 11.21 13.32
CA LYS A 66 -14.67 12.53 13.13
C LYS A 66 -14.73 12.92 11.66
N ASN A 67 -15.54 13.94 11.34
CA ASN A 67 -15.66 14.47 9.98
C ASN A 67 -14.31 14.81 9.32
N GLY A 68 -13.32 15.27 10.10
CA GLY A 68 -11.97 15.54 9.58
C GLY A 68 -11.30 14.29 9.01
N ASN A 69 -11.33 13.17 9.75
CA ASN A 69 -10.70 11.92 9.36
C ASN A 69 -11.40 11.28 8.15
N LEU A 70 -12.73 11.39 8.11
CA LEU A 70 -13.53 10.97 6.96
C LEU A 70 -13.18 11.76 5.70
N LEU A 71 -13.04 13.10 5.80
CA LEU A 71 -12.66 13.95 4.67
C LEU A 71 -11.23 13.69 4.20
N ILE A 72 -10.27 13.52 5.12
CA ILE A 72 -8.89 13.15 4.79
C ILE A 72 -8.85 11.86 3.97
N ALA A 73 -9.54 10.81 4.43
CA ALA A 73 -9.60 9.52 3.75
C ALA A 73 -10.30 9.61 2.39
N ALA A 74 -11.47 10.25 2.31
CA ALA A 74 -12.23 10.37 1.07
C ALA A 74 -11.48 11.17 0.00
N CYS A 75 -10.90 12.33 0.37
CA CYS A 75 -10.15 13.17 -0.57
C CYS A 75 -8.85 12.51 -1.03
N SER A 76 -8.08 11.89 -0.13
CA SER A 76 -6.81 11.25 -0.50
C SER A 76 -7.00 10.04 -1.44
N ILE A 77 -7.99 9.19 -1.14
CA ILE A 77 -8.35 8.06 -2.02
C ILE A 77 -8.90 8.57 -3.36
N GLY A 78 -9.80 9.56 -3.32
CA GLY A 78 -10.38 10.15 -4.51
C GLY A 78 -9.35 10.77 -5.45
N VAL A 79 -8.39 11.53 -4.91
CA VAL A 79 -7.30 12.12 -5.69
C VAL A 79 -6.35 11.05 -6.24
N GLY A 80 -5.96 10.06 -5.40
CA GLY A 80 -5.03 9.02 -5.82
C GLY A 80 -5.61 8.12 -6.94
N VAL A 81 -6.89 7.77 -6.85
CA VAL A 81 -7.59 7.00 -7.89
C VAL A 81 -7.86 7.89 -9.11
N GLY A 82 -8.31 9.13 -8.91
CA GLY A 82 -8.67 10.04 -10.00
C GLY A 82 -7.53 10.30 -10.99
N ILE A 83 -6.30 10.47 -10.49
CA ILE A 83 -5.12 10.70 -11.33
C ILE A 83 -4.70 9.42 -12.07
N SER A 84 -4.88 8.25 -11.43
CA SER A 84 -4.60 6.96 -12.06
C SER A 84 -5.56 6.66 -13.23
N VAL A 85 -6.78 7.20 -13.20
CA VAL A 85 -7.80 7.02 -14.25
C VAL A 85 -7.64 8.02 -15.39
N VAL A 86 -7.13 9.23 -15.11
CA VAL A 86 -6.91 10.29 -16.11
C VAL A 86 -5.44 10.70 -16.13
N PRO A 87 -4.57 9.93 -16.81
CA PRO A 87 -3.13 10.20 -16.84
C PRO A 87 -2.78 11.50 -17.59
N ASP A 88 -3.65 11.96 -18.48
CA ASP A 88 -3.43 13.17 -19.29
C ASP A 88 -3.54 14.48 -18.51
N LEU A 89 -3.97 14.44 -17.24
CA LEU A 89 -4.14 15.64 -16.41
C LEU A 89 -2.85 16.45 -16.21
N PHE A 90 -1.68 15.80 -16.29
CA PHE A 90 -0.37 16.43 -16.11
C PHE A 90 0.43 16.57 -17.41
N SER A 91 -0.22 16.40 -18.57
CA SER A 91 0.41 16.51 -19.90
C SER A 91 0.99 17.89 -20.23
N GLN A 92 0.53 18.94 -19.55
CA GLN A 92 0.97 20.33 -19.78
C GLN A 92 1.91 20.89 -18.70
N THR A 93 2.34 20.05 -17.75
CA THR A 93 3.22 20.46 -16.63
C THR A 93 4.70 20.17 -16.90
N PRO A 94 5.65 20.95 -16.34
CA PRO A 94 7.10 20.76 -16.55
C PRO A 94 7.55 19.33 -16.21
N GLY A 95 8.45 18.75 -17.01
CA GLY A 95 8.76 17.31 -17.01
C GLY A 95 9.11 16.67 -15.65
N VAL A 96 9.70 17.43 -14.72
CA VAL A 96 9.98 16.92 -13.35
C VAL A 96 8.69 16.65 -12.57
N ILE A 97 7.69 17.51 -12.73
CA ILE A 97 6.38 17.36 -12.07
C ILE A 97 5.62 16.21 -12.74
N GLN A 98 5.73 16.06 -14.06
CA GLN A 98 5.07 14.96 -14.77
C GLN A 98 5.62 13.57 -14.36
N ILE A 99 6.92 13.44 -14.16
CA ILE A 99 7.52 12.16 -13.72
C ILE A 99 7.10 11.81 -12.29
N LEU A 100 7.01 12.80 -11.39
CA LEU A 100 6.67 12.57 -9.98
C LEU A 100 5.17 12.45 -9.74
N PHE A 101 4.36 13.21 -10.47
CA PHE A 101 2.93 13.40 -10.22
C PHE A 101 2.02 12.85 -11.34
N GLY A 102 2.55 12.64 -12.55
CA GLY A 102 1.76 12.20 -13.71
C GLY A 102 1.53 10.70 -13.80
N GLU A 103 2.44 9.87 -13.28
CA GLU A 103 2.36 8.40 -13.43
C GLU A 103 2.02 7.65 -12.13
N SER A 104 2.00 8.32 -10.98
CA SER A 104 1.82 7.67 -9.67
C SER A 104 0.71 8.30 -8.83
N GLY A 105 -0.50 7.75 -8.97
CA GLY A 105 -1.63 8.13 -8.10
C GLY A 105 -1.39 7.87 -6.61
N ILE A 106 -0.51 6.93 -6.27
CA ILE A 106 -0.13 6.62 -4.88
C ILE A 106 0.60 7.82 -4.23
N VAL A 107 1.50 8.47 -4.96
CA VAL A 107 2.28 9.61 -4.46
C VAL A 107 1.37 10.80 -4.19
N LEU A 108 0.46 11.14 -5.10
CA LEU A 108 -0.50 12.22 -4.89
C LEU A 108 -1.54 11.93 -3.81
N GLY A 109 -2.09 10.71 -3.79
CA GLY A 109 -3.03 10.31 -2.75
C GLY A 109 -2.39 10.43 -1.37
N SER A 110 -1.15 9.92 -1.21
CA SER A 110 -0.41 10.03 0.06
C SER A 110 -0.01 11.46 0.40
N ALA A 111 0.46 12.26 -0.56
CA ALA A 111 0.76 13.68 -0.34
C ALA A 111 -0.50 14.45 0.12
N THR A 112 -1.64 14.19 -0.53
CA THR A 112 -2.94 14.78 -0.16
C THR A 112 -3.34 14.35 1.25
N ALA A 113 -3.21 13.06 1.59
CA ALA A 113 -3.50 12.55 2.92
C ALA A 113 -2.64 13.25 3.99
N VAL A 114 -1.33 13.37 3.77
CA VAL A 114 -0.40 14.02 4.70
C VAL A 114 -0.73 15.50 4.86
N LEU A 115 -0.97 16.22 3.75
CA LEU A 115 -1.30 17.64 3.79
C LEU A 115 -2.61 17.92 4.53
N LEU A 116 -3.67 17.16 4.24
CA LEU A 116 -4.95 17.31 4.93
C LEU A 116 -4.87 16.86 6.39
N ASN A 117 -4.13 15.79 6.69
CA ASN A 117 -3.91 15.34 8.07
C ASN A 117 -3.20 16.42 8.90
N ILE A 118 -2.14 17.03 8.34
CA ILE A 118 -1.47 18.16 8.99
C ILE A 118 -2.45 19.32 9.18
N PHE A 119 -3.27 19.65 8.18
CA PHE A 119 -4.19 20.79 8.28
C PHE A 119 -5.32 20.60 9.30
N PHE A 120 -5.96 19.43 9.32
CA PHE A 120 -7.11 19.15 10.19
C PHE A 120 -6.72 18.67 11.58
N ASN A 121 -5.58 17.99 11.72
CA ASN A 121 -5.16 17.34 12.95
C ASN A 121 -3.93 18.02 13.59
N TYR A 122 -3.58 19.24 13.17
CA TYR A 122 -2.50 20.00 13.79
C TYR A 122 -2.79 20.24 15.28
N GLY A 123 -1.99 19.64 16.16
CA GLY A 123 -2.06 19.85 17.60
C GLY A 123 -3.16 19.10 18.35
N LYS A 124 -3.81 18.10 17.74
CA LYS A 124 -4.71 17.17 18.44
C LYS A 124 -4.06 15.79 18.47
N GLU A 125 -3.85 15.23 19.67
CA GLU A 125 -3.48 13.82 19.80
C GLU A 125 -4.67 12.96 19.37
N GLU A 126 -4.47 12.11 18.36
CA GLU A 126 -5.47 11.11 18.00
C GLU A 126 -5.55 10.05 19.10
N GLU A 127 -6.59 10.16 19.92
CA GLU A 127 -6.99 9.09 20.81
C GLU A 127 -7.37 7.87 19.96
N PRO A 128 -6.74 6.70 20.17
CA PRO A 128 -6.96 5.52 19.34
C PRO A 128 -8.44 5.10 19.41
N ALA A 129 -9.00 4.75 18.25
CA ALA A 129 -10.40 4.33 18.14
C ALA A 129 -10.69 3.20 19.14
N LYS A 130 -11.72 3.41 19.97
CA LYS A 130 -12.18 2.45 20.98
C LYS A 130 -12.65 1.19 20.26
N GLN A 131 -11.83 0.13 20.31
CA GLN A 131 -12.17 -1.17 19.77
C GLN A 131 -13.38 -1.71 20.54
N GLU A 132 -14.52 -1.78 19.86
CA GLU A 132 -15.67 -2.52 20.37
C GLU A 132 -15.30 -4.01 20.31
N PRO A 133 -15.30 -4.74 21.45
CA PRO A 133 -14.88 -6.13 21.46
C PRO A 133 -15.80 -6.92 20.53
N ALA A 134 -15.20 -7.61 19.57
CA ALA A 134 -15.88 -8.55 18.71
C ALA A 134 -16.74 -9.46 19.58
N SER A 135 -18.06 -9.39 19.39
CA SER A 135 -18.99 -10.29 20.04
C SER A 135 -18.58 -11.72 19.71
N GLU A 136 -18.13 -12.46 20.73
CA GLU A 136 -18.05 -13.90 20.70
C GLU A 136 -19.44 -14.46 20.35
N THR A 137 -19.65 -14.82 19.09
CA THR A 137 -20.70 -15.76 18.72
C THR A 137 -20.04 -17.10 18.42
N VAL A 138 -20.21 -17.97 19.41
CA VAL A 138 -19.92 -19.41 19.49
C VAL A 138 -20.26 -20.16 18.21
#